data_AF-A0A4V2SDC7-F1
#
_entry.id   AF-A0A4V2SDC7-F1
#
_cell.length_a   1.000
_cell.length_b   1.000
_cell.length_c   1.000
_cell.angle_alpha   90.00
_cell.angle_beta   90.00
_cell.angle_gamma   90.00
#
_symmetry.space_group_name_H-M   'P 1'
#
loop_
_entity.id
_entity.type
_entity.pdbx_description
1 polymer ?
#
loop_
_entity_poly.entity_id
_entity_poly.type
_entity_poly.pdbx_seq_one_letter_code
_entity_poly.pdbx_strand_id
1 'polypeptide(L)'
;MIFKFKLPPKSVPKIDLQEWNEMRTLMEKLQKQSQAMKFAQQEISSLKKQLSETTGFFKGKARKSLEGKIEQSEKQEKRIYTDMEQTVKQAGYPDVQSFARTYQKSEKLVREYNEELRAWENKAEPKKEQSSEPPKKASIREKLHRYKQENRQQQKQTTKKKSMDRER
;
A
#
# COMPACT_ATOMS: atom_id res chain seq x y z
N MET A 1 2.14 26.33 -36.75
CA MET A 1 3.11 25.26 -36.42
C MET A 1 2.40 24.24 -35.54
N ILE A 2 2.07 23.05 -36.07
CA ILE A 2 1.32 22.02 -35.31
C ILE A 2 2.35 21.09 -34.67
N PHE A 3 2.62 21.26 -33.38
CA PHE A 3 3.41 20.29 -32.61
C PHE A 3 2.60 18.98 -32.51
N LYS A 4 2.93 18.00 -33.35
CA LYS A 4 2.44 16.63 -33.17
C LYS A 4 3.15 16.04 -31.95
N PHE A 5 2.58 16.24 -30.76
CA PHE A 5 3.06 15.58 -29.55
C PHE A 5 2.77 14.08 -29.67
N LYS A 6 3.71 13.34 -30.26
CA LYS A 6 3.65 11.89 -30.30
C LYS A 6 4.02 11.41 -28.91
N LEU A 7 3.03 10.90 -28.17
CA LEU A 7 3.25 10.21 -26.91
C LEU A 7 4.31 9.11 -27.13
N PRO A 8 5.29 8.97 -26.22
CA PRO A 8 6.21 7.85 -26.31
C PRO A 8 5.43 6.54 -26.26
N PRO A 9 5.87 5.48 -26.94
CA PRO A 9 5.22 4.18 -26.87
C PRO A 9 5.24 3.67 -25.41
N LYS A 10 4.16 2.98 -25.00
CA LYS A 10 4.04 2.39 -23.66
C LYS A 10 5.18 1.41 -23.41
N SER A 11 5.71 1.37 -22.18
CA SER A 11 6.64 0.31 -21.79
C SER A 11 5.93 -1.04 -21.85
N VAL A 12 6.59 -2.04 -22.43
CA VAL A 12 6.11 -3.43 -22.49
C VAL A 12 6.68 -4.17 -21.28
N PRO A 13 5.89 -5.02 -20.58
CA PRO A 13 6.40 -5.79 -19.46
C PRO A 13 7.61 -6.63 -19.88
N LYS A 14 8.71 -6.54 -19.12
CA LYS A 14 9.90 -7.37 -19.32
C LYS A 14 9.74 -8.79 -18.73
N ILE A 15 8.63 -9.04 -18.02
CA ILE A 15 8.33 -10.30 -17.34
C ILE A 15 7.03 -10.87 -17.90
N ASP A 16 6.95 -12.18 -18.02
CA ASP A 16 5.71 -12.88 -18.30
C ASP A 16 4.73 -12.70 -17.12
N LEU A 17 3.61 -12.01 -17.38
CA LEU A 17 2.56 -11.77 -16.40
C LEU A 17 1.99 -13.07 -15.84
N GLN A 18 2.02 -14.16 -16.62
CA GLN A 18 1.57 -15.47 -16.18
C GLN A 18 2.51 -16.06 -15.13
N GLU A 19 3.82 -16.10 -15.41
CA GLU A 19 4.83 -16.59 -14.46
C GLU A 19 4.78 -15.81 -13.14
N TRP A 20 4.62 -14.49 -13.20
CA TRP A 20 4.50 -13.66 -11.99
C TRP A 20 3.26 -14.00 -11.16
N ASN A 21 2.11 -14.28 -11.79
CA ASN A 21 0.89 -14.68 -11.09
C ASN A 21 1.04 -16.05 -10.42
N GLU A 22 1.70 -17.00 -11.08
CA GLU A 22 2.01 -18.31 -10.51
C GLU A 22 2.95 -18.18 -9.30
N MET A 23 4.01 -17.36 -9.42
CA MET A 23 4.93 -17.05 -8.32
C MET A 23 4.22 -16.38 -7.14
N ARG A 24 3.30 -15.43 -7.41
CA ARG A 24 2.49 -14.80 -6.35
C ARG A 24 1.60 -15.79 -5.63
N THR A 25 0.90 -16.64 -6.38
CA THR A 25 0.03 -17.68 -5.80
C THR A 25 0.82 -18.64 -4.93
N LEU A 26 2.04 -19.00 -5.36
CA LEU A 26 2.96 -19.83 -4.58
C LEU A 26 3.43 -19.13 -3.30
N MET A 27 3.81 -17.85 -3.40
CA MET A 27 4.23 -17.06 -2.25
C MET A 27 3.12 -16.92 -1.21
N GLU A 28 1.87 -16.68 -1.62
CA GLU A 28 0.73 -16.59 -0.71
C GLU A 28 0.48 -17.91 0.04
N LYS A 29 0.60 -19.05 -0.65
CA LYS A 29 0.49 -20.38 -0.01
C LYS A 29 1.60 -20.59 1.03
N LEU A 30 2.84 -20.27 0.66
CA LEU A 30 4.00 -20.38 1.55
C LEU A 30 3.87 -19.46 2.76
N GLN A 31 3.35 -18.24 2.59
CA GLN A 31 3.10 -17.33 3.71
C GLN A 31 2.04 -17.87 4.67
N LYS A 32 0.94 -18.45 4.16
CA LYS A 32 -0.07 -19.10 5.00
C LYS A 32 0.50 -20.27 5.80
N GLN A 33 1.29 -21.13 5.14
CA GLN A 33 2.01 -22.21 5.81
C GLN A 33 2.99 -21.67 6.86
N SER A 34 3.71 -20.57 6.56
CA SER A 34 4.66 -19.95 7.49
C SER A 34 3.98 -19.41 8.73
N GLN A 35 2.80 -18.79 8.56
CA GLN A 35 1.99 -18.33 9.67
C GLN A 35 1.48 -19.51 10.52
N ALA A 36 1.01 -20.58 9.89
CA ALA A 36 0.59 -21.80 10.60
C ALA A 36 1.75 -22.44 11.39
N MET A 37 2.96 -22.45 10.81
CA MET A 37 4.16 -22.94 11.47
C MET A 37 4.52 -22.10 12.70
N LYS A 38 4.47 -20.77 12.59
CA LYS A 38 4.69 -19.86 13.73
C LYS A 38 3.69 -20.10 14.86
N PHE A 39 2.41 -20.32 14.53
CA PHE A 39 1.40 -20.64 15.54
C PHE A 39 1.69 -21.98 16.23
N ALA A 40 2.06 -23.02 15.48
CA ALA A 40 2.45 -24.31 16.05
C ALA A 40 3.68 -24.19 16.97
N GLN A 41 4.69 -23.42 16.58
CA GLN A 41 5.87 -23.14 17.40
C GLN A 41 5.52 -22.40 18.70
N GLN A 42 4.64 -21.39 18.62
CA GLN A 42 4.15 -20.69 19.81
C GLN A 42 3.37 -21.61 20.75
N GLU A 43 2.54 -22.49 20.19
CA GLU A 43 1.80 -23.49 20.97
C GLU A 43 2.74 -24.47 21.66
N ILE A 44 3.74 -25.01 20.95
CA ILE A 44 4.78 -25.87 21.52
C ILE A 44 5.50 -25.16 22.66
N SER A 45 5.88 -23.89 22.48
CA SER A 45 6.54 -23.11 23.53
C SER A 45 5.65 -22.93 24.77
N SER A 46 4.36 -22.64 24.55
CA SER A 46 3.37 -22.49 25.63
C SER A 46 3.17 -23.80 26.40
N LEU A 47 3.00 -24.92 25.68
CA LEU A 47 2.82 -26.24 26.26
C LEU A 47 4.08 -26.70 27.02
N LYS A 48 5.29 -26.43 26.49
CA LYS A 48 6.56 -26.70 27.18
C LYS A 48 6.68 -25.89 28.47
N LYS A 49 6.26 -24.62 28.47
CA LYS A 49 6.20 -23.79 29.68
C LYS A 49 5.22 -24.39 30.70
N GLN A 50 4.00 -24.73 30.28
CA GLN A 50 3.02 -25.39 31.16
C GLN A 50 3.55 -26.70 31.73
N LEU A 51 4.24 -27.51 30.92
CA LEU A 51 4.86 -28.76 31.37
C LEU A 51 5.86 -28.52 32.49
N SER A 52 6.69 -27.46 32.38
CA SER A 52 7.65 -27.08 33.42
C SER A 52 7.00 -26.59 34.70
N GLU A 53 5.86 -25.89 34.61
CA GLU A 53 5.06 -25.43 35.76
C GLU A 53 4.28 -26.59 36.41
N THR A 54 4.00 -27.64 35.65
CA THR A 54 3.30 -28.85 36.11
C THR A 54 4.24 -29.78 36.88
N THR A 55 4.99 -29.22 37.83
CA THR A 55 5.92 -29.94 38.70
C THR A 55 5.19 -30.37 39.98
N GLY A 56 5.25 -31.66 40.33
CA GLY A 56 4.62 -32.22 41.53
C GLY A 56 4.29 -33.71 41.42
N PHE A 57 4.48 -34.45 42.51
CA PHE A 57 4.41 -35.93 42.58
C PHE A 57 3.08 -36.52 42.10
N PHE A 58 1.96 -35.83 42.28
CA PHE A 58 0.62 -36.30 41.88
C PHE A 58 0.17 -35.88 40.47
N LYS A 59 1.01 -35.18 39.69
CA LYS A 59 0.61 -34.62 38.37
C LYS A 59 0.95 -35.49 37.17
N GLY A 60 1.25 -36.78 37.35
CA GLY A 60 1.69 -37.68 36.27
C GLY A 60 0.74 -37.77 35.06
N LYS A 61 -0.58 -37.83 35.28
CA LYS A 61 -1.57 -37.83 34.18
C LYS A 61 -1.59 -36.52 33.40
N ALA A 62 -1.52 -35.38 34.09
CA ALA A 62 -1.48 -34.06 33.47
C ALA A 62 -0.20 -33.87 32.65
N ARG A 63 0.95 -34.32 33.19
CA ARG A 63 2.24 -34.29 32.51
C ARG A 63 2.22 -35.12 31.21
N LYS A 64 1.75 -36.37 31.28
CA LYS A 64 1.62 -37.24 30.10
C LYS A 64 0.68 -36.65 29.04
N SER A 65 -0.39 -35.99 29.46
CA SER A 65 -1.30 -35.30 28.53
C SER A 65 -0.63 -34.10 27.85
N LEU A 66 0.17 -33.31 28.57
CA LEU A 66 0.91 -32.19 28.01
C LEU A 66 2.02 -32.66 27.05
N GLU A 67 2.76 -33.72 27.41
CA GLU A 67 3.77 -34.34 26.54
C GLU A 67 3.15 -34.84 25.23
N GLY A 68 1.98 -35.50 25.29
CA GLY A 68 1.27 -35.93 24.08
C GLY A 68 0.81 -34.79 23.17
N LYS A 69 0.36 -33.66 23.77
CA LYS A 69 0.02 -32.45 22.99
C LYS A 69 1.25 -31.83 22.34
N ILE A 70 2.38 -31.76 23.05
CA ILE A 70 3.65 -31.27 22.49
C ILE A 70 4.07 -32.14 21.31
N GLU A 71 4.03 -33.46 21.44
CA GLU A 71 4.39 -34.40 20.36
C GLU A 71 3.48 -34.20 19.14
N GLN A 72 2.18 -33.98 19.35
CA GLN A 72 1.23 -33.71 18.27
C GLN A 72 1.54 -32.39 17.55
N SER A 73 1.78 -31.30 18.29
CA SER A 73 2.12 -30.01 17.69
C SER A 73 3.49 -30.05 16.97
N GLU A 74 4.49 -30.78 17.50
CA GLU A 74 5.78 -31.00 16.83
C GLU A 74 5.63 -31.81 15.53
N LYS A 75 4.76 -32.83 15.51
CA LYS A 75 4.41 -33.55 14.27
C LYS A 75 3.74 -32.64 13.26
N GLN A 76 2.87 -31.73 13.69
CA GLN A 76 2.23 -30.75 12.82
C GLN A 76 3.24 -29.77 12.23
N GLU A 77 4.18 -29.25 13.03
CA GLU A 77 5.26 -28.38 12.56
C GLU A 77 6.09 -29.05 11.46
N LYS A 78 6.51 -30.31 11.67
CA LYS A 78 7.26 -31.08 10.67
C LYS A 78 6.47 -31.30 9.38
N ARG A 79 5.16 -31.60 9.49
CA ARG A 79 4.28 -31.74 8.32
C ARG A 79 4.19 -30.46 7.51
N ILE A 80 4.03 -29.30 8.17
CA ILE A 80 4.00 -28.01 7.49
C ILE A 80 5.31 -27.74 6.77
N TYR A 81 6.46 -28.04 7.39
CA TYR A 81 7.76 -27.87 6.77
C TYR A 81 7.93 -28.73 5.51
N THR A 82 7.59 -30.02 5.58
CA THR A 82 7.65 -30.93 4.42
C THR A 82 6.68 -30.51 3.32
N ASP A 83 5.48 -30.02 3.68
CA ASP A 83 4.49 -29.53 2.72
C ASP A 83 4.98 -28.27 1.99
N MET A 84 5.67 -27.35 2.68
CA MET A 84 6.35 -26.22 2.04
C MET A 84 7.41 -26.68 1.02
N GLU A 85 8.31 -27.58 1.42
CA GLU A 85 9.34 -28.10 0.53
C GLU A 85 8.74 -28.78 -0.70
N GLN A 86 7.70 -29.59 -0.50
CA GLN A 86 7.00 -30.28 -1.58
C GLN A 86 6.33 -29.28 -2.53
N THR A 87 5.64 -28.27 -2.00
CA THR A 87 4.98 -27.24 -2.81
C THR A 87 5.98 -26.49 -3.69
N VAL A 88 7.16 -26.18 -3.15
CA VAL A 88 8.23 -25.48 -3.88
C VAL A 88 8.88 -26.36 -4.94
N LYS A 89 9.10 -27.65 -4.64
CA LYS A 89 9.60 -28.64 -5.61
C LYS A 89 8.62 -28.86 -6.77
N GLN A 90 7.32 -28.91 -6.48
CA GLN A 90 6.27 -29.01 -7.50
C GLN A 90 6.26 -27.81 -8.45
N ALA A 91 6.63 -26.63 -7.95
CA ALA A 91 6.77 -25.43 -8.76
C ALA A 91 8.12 -25.33 -9.50
N GLY A 92 8.95 -26.38 -9.47
CA GLY A 92 10.23 -26.44 -10.19
C GLY A 92 11.41 -25.79 -9.48
N TYR A 93 11.25 -25.39 -8.21
CA TYR A 93 12.34 -24.80 -7.42
C TYR A 93 12.97 -25.85 -6.50
N PRO A 94 14.31 -25.80 -6.29
CA PRO A 94 14.99 -26.80 -5.47
C PRO A 94 14.67 -26.67 -3.97
N ASP A 95 14.50 -25.44 -3.49
CA ASP A 95 14.28 -25.13 -2.07
C ASP A 95 13.51 -23.81 -1.89
N VAL A 96 12.93 -23.62 -0.69
CA VAL A 96 12.10 -22.44 -0.35
C VAL A 96 12.92 -21.13 -0.41
N GLN A 97 14.20 -21.18 -0.08
CA GLN A 97 15.09 -20.01 -0.09
C GLN A 97 15.43 -19.56 -1.52
N SER A 98 15.66 -20.52 -2.42
CA SER A 98 15.88 -20.33 -3.86
C SER A 98 14.65 -19.70 -4.49
N PHE A 99 13.45 -20.20 -4.18
CA PHE A 99 12.20 -19.55 -4.57
C PHE A 99 12.11 -18.12 -4.05
N ALA A 100 12.38 -17.89 -2.75
CA ALA A 100 12.30 -16.56 -2.15
C ALA A 100 13.27 -15.56 -2.82
N ARG A 101 14.50 -15.99 -3.16
CA ARG A 101 15.48 -15.17 -3.89
C ARG A 101 14.99 -14.82 -5.29
N THR A 102 14.43 -15.78 -6.02
CA THR A 102 13.87 -15.54 -7.35
C THR A 102 12.66 -14.61 -7.28
N TYR A 103 11.77 -14.81 -6.31
CA TYR A 103 10.62 -13.94 -6.07
C TYR A 103 11.03 -12.50 -5.78
N GLN A 104 12.03 -12.27 -4.92
CA GLN A 104 12.54 -10.93 -4.64
C GLN A 104 13.12 -10.23 -5.87
N LYS A 105 13.83 -10.96 -6.73
CA LYS A 105 14.35 -10.43 -8.00
C LYS A 105 13.20 -10.05 -8.95
N SER A 106 12.22 -10.94 -9.12
CA SER A 106 11.05 -10.69 -9.96
C SER A 106 10.21 -9.53 -9.43
N GLU A 107 10.03 -9.42 -8.12
CA GLU A 107 9.31 -8.30 -7.49
C GLU A 107 9.98 -6.96 -7.79
N LYS A 108 11.32 -6.91 -7.73
CA LYS A 108 12.08 -5.70 -8.08
C LYS A 108 11.85 -5.30 -9.53
N LEU A 109 11.89 -6.25 -10.46
CA LEU A 109 11.63 -6.00 -11.88
C LEU A 109 10.19 -5.53 -12.13
N VAL A 110 9.19 -6.11 -11.46
CA VAL A 110 7.79 -5.65 -11.54
C VAL A 110 7.66 -4.23 -11.00
N ARG A 111 8.35 -3.92 -9.90
CA ARG A 111 8.36 -2.57 -9.32
C ARG A 111 8.98 -1.56 -10.28
N GLU A 112 10.15 -1.86 -10.84
CA GLU A 112 10.83 -1.02 -11.84
C GLU A 112 9.91 -0.77 -13.05
N TYR A 113 9.26 -1.80 -13.56
CA TYR A 113 8.29 -1.66 -14.67
C TYR A 113 7.09 -0.77 -14.30
N ASN A 114 6.52 -0.94 -13.10
CA ASN A 114 5.41 -0.11 -12.63
C ASN A 114 5.82 1.35 -12.40
N GLU A 115 7.04 1.59 -11.94
CA GLU A 115 7.61 2.93 -11.80
C GLU A 115 7.85 3.59 -13.17
N GLU A 116 8.39 2.84 -14.15
CA GLU A 116 8.52 3.29 -15.54
C GLU A 116 7.14 3.64 -16.14
N LEU A 117 6.12 2.81 -15.90
CA LEU A 117 4.74 3.08 -16.33
C LEU A 117 4.19 4.34 -15.69
N ARG A 118 4.33 4.52 -14.37
CA ARG A 118 3.88 5.75 -13.69
C ARG A 118 4.60 6.98 -14.21
N ALA A 119 5.91 6.89 -14.46
CA ALA A 119 6.68 7.98 -15.03
C ALA A 119 6.25 8.29 -16.46
N TRP A 120 5.86 7.29 -17.24
CA TRP A 120 5.28 7.45 -18.57
C TRP A 120 3.90 8.12 -18.49
N GLU A 121 3.02 7.67 -17.60
CA GLU A 121 1.69 8.26 -17.37
C GLU A 121 1.79 9.71 -16.92
N ASN A 122 2.67 10.03 -15.96
CA ASN A 122 2.90 11.41 -15.51
C ASN A 122 3.47 12.33 -16.60
N LYS A 123 4.21 11.79 -17.59
CA LYS A 123 4.69 12.54 -18.76
C LYS A 123 3.61 12.66 -19.84
N ALA A 124 2.74 11.67 -19.94
CA ALA A 124 1.63 11.60 -20.89
C ALA A 124 0.44 12.46 -20.44
N GLU A 125 0.23 12.59 -19.14
CA GLU A 125 -0.65 13.60 -18.58
C GLU A 125 -0.06 14.98 -18.90
N PRO A 126 -0.73 15.80 -19.73
CA PRO A 126 -0.29 17.17 -19.92
C PRO A 126 -0.30 17.83 -18.55
N LYS A 127 0.88 18.24 -18.05
CA LYS A 127 1.10 18.99 -16.80
C LYS A 127 -0.12 19.82 -16.41
N LYS A 128 -1.06 19.25 -15.63
CA LYS A 128 -2.22 19.99 -15.12
C LYS A 128 -1.85 20.90 -13.96
N GLU A 129 -0.59 20.90 -13.52
CA GLU A 129 -0.17 21.65 -12.33
C GLU A 129 0.46 23.01 -12.59
N GLN A 130 0.67 23.41 -13.84
CA GLN A 130 0.91 24.83 -14.13
C GLN A 130 0.20 25.21 -15.43
N SER A 131 -1.14 25.19 -15.40
CA SER A 131 -1.78 26.44 -15.79
C SER A 131 -1.27 27.49 -14.81
N SER A 132 -0.12 28.10 -15.12
CA SER A 132 -0.02 29.55 -14.96
C SER A 132 -1.36 30.06 -15.43
N GLU A 133 -2.22 30.50 -14.49
CA GLU A 133 -3.44 31.19 -14.90
C GLU A 133 -2.95 32.21 -15.94
N PRO A 134 -3.40 32.16 -17.21
CA PRO A 134 -3.22 33.33 -18.04
C PRO A 134 -3.81 34.45 -17.19
N PRO A 135 -3.08 35.54 -16.86
CA PRO A 135 -3.59 36.55 -15.96
C PRO A 135 -4.96 36.89 -16.49
N LYS A 136 -6.03 36.53 -15.73
CA LYS A 136 -7.40 36.62 -16.21
C LYS A 136 -7.51 38.07 -16.62
N LYS A 137 -7.53 38.31 -17.94
CA LYS A 137 -7.70 39.63 -18.52
C LYS A 137 -9.12 39.97 -18.12
N ALA A 138 -9.27 40.52 -16.92
CA ALA A 138 -10.54 40.93 -16.37
C ALA A 138 -11.13 41.81 -17.46
N SER A 139 -12.13 41.26 -18.15
CA SER A 139 -12.74 41.91 -19.30
C SER A 139 -13.13 43.30 -18.84
N ILE A 140 -12.91 44.32 -19.67
CA ILE A 140 -13.14 45.74 -19.32
C ILE A 140 -14.50 45.93 -18.61
N ARG A 141 -15.49 45.11 -18.95
CA ARG A 141 -16.81 45.02 -18.32
C ARG A 141 -16.77 44.76 -16.80
N GLU A 142 -15.90 43.88 -16.33
CA GLU A 142 -15.78 43.52 -14.92
C GLU A 142 -15.09 44.62 -14.11
N LYS A 143 -14.06 45.27 -14.70
CA LYS A 143 -13.48 46.50 -14.14
C LYS A 143 -14.52 47.62 -14.05
N LEU A 144 -15.37 47.80 -15.08
CA LEU A 144 -16.46 48.78 -15.06
C LEU A 144 -17.50 48.50 -13.96
N HIS A 145 -17.85 47.23 -13.74
CA HIS A 145 -18.77 46.87 -12.65
C HIS A 145 -18.18 47.16 -11.27
N ARG A 146 -16.89 46.92 -11.04
CA ARG A 146 -16.20 47.30 -9.80
C ARG A 146 -16.25 48.81 -9.56
N TYR A 147 -15.90 49.63 -10.54
CA TYR A 147 -15.95 51.09 -10.38
C TYR A 147 -17.35 51.62 -10.11
N LYS A 148 -18.39 51.06 -10.75
CA LYS A 148 -19.79 51.42 -10.43
C LYS A 148 -20.18 51.08 -8.99
N GLN A 149 -19.67 49.98 -8.42
CA GLN A 149 -19.94 49.61 -7.04
C GLN A 149 -19.19 50.50 -6.04
N GLU A 150 -17.91 50.80 -6.29
CA GLU A 150 -17.12 51.70 -5.44
C GLU A 150 -17.71 53.11 -5.38
N ASN A 151 -18.15 53.68 -6.51
CA ASN A 151 -18.80 55.01 -6.52
C ASN A 151 -20.11 55.03 -5.71
N ARG A 152 -20.90 53.94 -5.76
CA ARG A 152 -22.12 53.81 -4.94
C ARG A 152 -21.82 53.73 -3.45
N GLN A 153 -20.67 53.17 -3.04
CA GLN A 153 -20.28 53.10 -1.64
C GLN A 153 -19.77 54.44 -1.11
N GLN A 154 -18.99 55.18 -1.91
CA GLN A 154 -18.50 56.50 -1.53
C GLN A 154 -19.63 57.53 -1.37
N GLN A 155 -20.64 57.54 -2.25
CA GLN A 155 -21.81 58.42 -2.10
C GLN A 155 -22.67 58.11 -0.85
N LYS A 156 -22.65 56.87 -0.35
CA LYS A 156 -23.37 56.47 0.87
C LYS A 156 -22.65 56.89 2.16
N GLN A 157 -21.34 57.11 2.11
CA GLN A 157 -20.57 57.57 3.28
C GLN A 157 -20.58 59.10 3.43
N THR A 158 -20.73 59.86 2.34
CA THR A 158 -20.69 61.33 2.38
C THR A 158 -22.03 61.99 2.76
N THR A 159 -23.16 61.27 2.71
CA THR A 159 -24.48 61.80 3.09
C THR A 159 -24.82 61.67 4.58
N LYS A 160 -23.97 61.02 5.39
CA LYS A 160 -24.21 60.80 6.84
C LYS A 160 -23.44 61.75 7.77
N LYS A 161 -22.91 62.87 7.26
CA LYS A 161 -22.31 63.95 8.06
C LYS A 161 -22.91 65.31 7.71
N LYS A 162 -24.13 65.56 8.20
CA LYS A 162 -24.63 66.91 8.52
C LYS A 162 -25.86 66.78 9.43
N SER A 163 -25.63 66.52 10.71
CA SER A 163 -26.52 67.03 11.75
C SER A 163 -25.72 68.08 12.50
N MET A 164 -25.77 69.32 12.00
CA MET A 164 -25.41 70.50 12.78
C MET A 164 -26.69 71.03 13.41
N ASP A 165 -26.67 70.95 14.73
CA ASP A 165 -27.33 71.77 15.73
C ASP A 165 -27.85 73.13 15.22
N ARG A 166 -29.11 73.44 15.57
CA ARG A 166 -29.62 74.81 15.72
C ARG A 166 -30.88 74.82 16.57
N GLU A 167 -30.69 75.36 17.78
CA GLU A 167 -31.47 76.45 18.43
C GLU A 167 -32.99 76.24 18.58
N ARG A 168 -33.54 76.20 19.81
CA ARG A 168 -33.72 77.25 20.84
C ARG A 168 -35.20 77.61 20.92
#